data_AF-A0A174LQM6-F1
#
_entry.id   AF-A0A174LQM6-F1
#
_cell.length_a   1.000
_cell.length_b   1.000
_cell.length_c   1.000
_cell.angle_alpha   90.00
_cell.angle_beta   90.00
_cell.angle_gamma   90.00
#
_symmetry.space_group_name_H-M   'P 1'
#
loop_
_entity.id
_entity.type
_entity.pdbx_description
1 polymer ?
#
loop_
_entity_poly.entity_id
_entity_poly.type
_entity_poly.pdbx_seq_one_letter_code
_entity_poly.pdbx_strand_id
1 'polypeptide(L)' 'MEVPIRGGTDGARLSYMGLPCPNLCTGGVNFHGVHEYIPAQALTKMTEVLVNLLTRQ' A
#
# COMPACT_ATOMS: atom_id res chain seq x y z
N MET A 1 9.75 -7.05 -22.51
CA MET A 1 9.03 -7.02 -21.22
C MET A 1 9.76 -6.07 -20.31
N GLU A 2 9.14 -4.97 -19.92
CA GLU A 2 9.69 -4.09 -18.88
C GLU A 2 9.73 -4.85 -17.56
N VAL A 3 10.87 -4.82 -16.87
CA VAL A 3 10.95 -5.31 -15.50
C VAL A 3 10.36 -4.22 -14.62
N PRO A 4 9.24 -4.46 -13.91
CA PRO A 4 8.64 -3.44 -13.06
C PRO A 4 9.66 -3.00 -12.00
N ILE A 5 9.94 -1.71 -11.91
CA ILE A 5 10.72 -1.17 -10.79
C ILE A 5 9.85 -1.33 -9.54
N ARG A 6 10.20 -2.30 -8.69
CA ARG A 6 9.60 -2.40 -7.35
C ARG A 6 10.45 -1.58 -6.39
N GLY A 7 9.83 -0.64 -5.69
CA GLY A 7 10.48 0.08 -4.59
C GLY A 7 10.97 -0.89 -3.51
N GLY A 8 11.85 -0.41 -2.62
CA GLY A 8 12.43 -1.21 -1.53
C GLY A 8 11.45 -1.48 -0.38
N THR A 9 10.31 -2.11 -0.67
CA THR A 9 9.32 -2.51 0.34
C THR A 9 9.47 -4.00 0.67
N ASP A 10 9.06 -4.41 1.88
CA ASP A 10 9.02 -5.82 2.25
C ASP A 10 8.16 -6.64 1.28
N GLY A 11 7.03 -6.07 0.82
CA GLY A 11 6.16 -6.67 -0.18
C GLY A 11 6.85 -6.96 -1.52
N ALA A 12 7.79 -6.11 -1.95
CA ALA A 12 8.57 -6.35 -3.16
C ALA A 12 9.47 -7.59 -3.03
N ARG A 13 10.07 -7.79 -1.84
CA ARG A 13 10.90 -8.96 -1.51
C ARG A 13 10.06 -10.22 -1.37
N LEU A 14 8.94 -10.16 -0.65
CA LEU A 14 8.00 -11.28 -0.51
C LEU A 14 7.42 -11.72 -1.85
N SER A 15 7.08 -10.76 -2.72
CA SER A 15 6.63 -11.05 -4.09
C SER A 15 7.73 -11.68 -4.94
N TYR A 16 9.01 -11.35 -4.70
CA TYR A 16 10.13 -12.05 -5.37
C TYR A 16 10.25 -13.50 -4.88
N MET A 17 9.91 -13.75 -3.62
CA MET A 17 9.88 -15.09 -3.01
C MET A 17 8.61 -15.89 -3.32
N GLY A 18 7.71 -15.37 -4.16
CA GLY A 18 6.50 -16.07 -4.62
C GLY A 18 5.23 -15.82 -3.80
N LEU A 19 5.27 -14.94 -2.79
CA LEU A 19 4.07 -14.53 -2.04
C LEU A 19 3.49 -13.25 -2.67
N PRO A 20 2.29 -13.27 -3.28
CA PRO A 20 1.70 -12.06 -3.84
C PRO A 20 1.49 -10.99 -2.77
N CYS A 21 2.17 -9.85 -2.91
CA CYS A 21 2.02 -8.71 -2.01
C CYS A 21 1.73 -7.43 -2.82
N PRO A 22 0.47 -7.18 -3.19
CA PRO A 22 0.09 -5.93 -3.82
C PRO A 22 0.38 -4.76 -2.86
N ASN A 23 1.01 -3.71 -3.38
CA ASN A 23 1.31 -2.51 -2.59
C ASN A 23 0.12 -1.55 -2.64
N LEU A 24 -0.64 -1.47 -1.54
CA LEU A 24 -1.80 -0.58 -1.41
C LEU A 24 -1.35 0.79 -0.89
N CYS A 25 -2.06 1.84 -1.27
CA CYS A 25 -1.81 3.16 -0.71
C CYS A 25 -2.20 3.23 0.77
N THR A 26 -1.53 4.09 1.54
CA THR A 26 -1.90 4.35 2.95
C THR A 26 -2.77 5.60 3.10
N GLY A 27 -2.85 6.43 2.06
CA GLY A 27 -3.53 7.73 2.08
C GLY A 27 -2.71 8.86 2.70
N GLY A 28 -1.47 8.60 3.12
CA GLY A 28 -0.58 9.61 3.70
C GLY A 28 0.08 10.53 2.69
N VAL A 29 0.57 11.66 3.20
CA VAL A 29 1.18 12.75 2.43
C VAL A 29 2.49 13.16 3.12
N ASN A 30 3.48 13.58 2.32
CA ASN A 30 4.80 14.06 2.78
C ASN A 30 5.59 13.06 3.64
N PHE A 31 5.58 11.78 3.28
CA PHE A 31 6.35 10.74 3.98
C PHE A 31 7.83 11.16 4.15
N HIS A 32 8.36 10.98 5.35
CA HIS A 32 9.71 11.38 5.78
C HIS A 32 9.96 12.90 5.83
N GLY A 33 8.91 13.71 5.80
CA GLY A 33 8.98 15.17 5.95
C GLY A 33 8.43 15.68 7.29
N VAL A 34 8.78 16.91 7.66
CA VAL A 34 8.27 17.55 8.90
C VAL A 34 6.75 17.75 8.93
N HIS A 35 6.13 17.78 7.75
CA HIS A 35 4.69 17.90 7.57
C HIS A 35 4.07 16.57 7.13
N GLU A 36 4.60 15.44 7.59
CA GLU A 36 4.00 14.12 7.35
C GLU A 36 2.65 14.02 8.07
N TYR A 37 1.61 13.67 7.32
CA TYR A 37 0.26 13.49 7.89
C TYR A 37 -0.59 12.54 7.04
N ILE A 38 -1.69 12.09 7.62
CA ILE A 38 -2.73 11.33 6.93
C ILE A 38 -4.08 12.04 7.15
N PRO A 39 -4.82 12.42 6.09
CA PRO A 39 -6.19 12.90 6.24
C PRO A 39 -7.08 11.81 6.85
N ALA A 40 -7.90 12.14 7.84
CA ALA A 40 -8.78 11.18 8.50
C ALA A 40 -9.72 10.46 7.50
N GLN A 41 -10.20 11.18 6.49
CA GLN A 41 -11.05 10.62 5.44
C GLN A 41 -10.32 9.56 4.60
N ALA A 42 -9.02 9.76 4.35
CA ALA A 42 -8.21 8.79 3.62
C ALA A 42 -8.00 7.51 4.46
N LEU A 43 -7.80 7.65 5.77
CA LEU A 43 -7.71 6.50 6.69
C LEU A 43 -9.01 5.69 6.71
N THR A 44 -10.17 6.36 6.84
CA THR A 44 -11.49 5.70 6.77
C THR A 44 -11.65 5.00 5.43
N LYS A 45 -11.28 5.65 4.32
CA LYS A 45 -11.42 5.06 3.00
C LYS A 45 -10.55 3.83 2.80
N MET A 46 -9.32 3.84 3.30
CA MET A 46 -8.44 2.69 3.22
C MET A 46 -8.94 1.51 4.04
N THR A 47 -9.58 1.77 5.18
CA THR A 47 -10.27 0.73 5.96
C THR A 47 -11.37 0.06 5.14
N GLU A 48 -12.20 0.84 4.45
CA GLU A 48 -13.25 0.29 3.56
C GLU A 48 -12.67 -0.56 2.43
N VAL A 49 -11.56 -0.12 1.83
CA VAL A 49 -10.87 -0.90 0.77
C VAL A 49 -10.42 -2.26 1.31
N LEU A 50 -9.78 -2.29 2.48
CA LEU A 50 -9.33 -3.53 3.11
C LEU A 50 -10.49 -4.46 3.42
N VAL A 51 -11.58 -3.95 4.00
CA VAL A 51 -12.78 -4.75 4.28
C VAL A 51 -13.38 -5.32 3.00
N ASN A 52 -13.47 -4.54 1.93
CA ASN A 52 -14.00 -5.01 0.66
C ASN A 52 -13.11 -6.10 0.03
N LEU A 53 -11.78 -5.99 0.12
CA LEU A 53 -10.87 -7.02 -0.37
C LEU A 53 -11.01 -8.35 0.39
N LEU A 54 -11.29 -8.30 1.69
CA LEU A 54 -11.49 -9.50 2.51
C LEU A 54 -12.86 -10.15 2.29
N THR A 55 -13.89 -9.35 2.01
CA THR A 55 -15.29 -9.80 2.05
C THR A 55 -15.93 -10.01 0.68
N ARG A 56 -15.35 -9.46 -0.39
CA ARG A 56 -15.79 -9.68 -1.77
C ARG A 56 -14.81 -10.61 -2.47
N GLN A 57 -15.12 -11.90 -2.43
CA GLN A 57 -14.50 -12.92 -3.29
C GLN A 57 -15.50 -13.33 -4.37
#